data_AF-A0A7X7U486-F1
#
_entry.id   AF-A0A7X7U486-F1
#
_cell.length_a   1.000
_cell.length_b   1.000
_cell.length_c   1.000
_cell.angle_alpha   90.00
_cell.angle_beta   90.00
_cell.angle_gamma   90.00
#
_symmetry.space_group_name_H-M   'P 1'
#
loop_
_entity.id
_entity.type
_entity.pdbx_description
1 polymer ?
#
loop_
_entity_poly.entity_id
_entity_poly.type
_entity_poly.pdbx_seq_one_letter_code
_entity_poly.pdbx_strand_id
1 'polypeptide(L)' 'VATGAGHHSVIHDPQADIWYAVYHRRPLGETDANHRVTCMDRMYFDEQGLIQPIKITHEGVEKRTLQPATNRN' A
#
# COMPACT_ATOMS: atom_id res chain seq x y z
N VAL A 1 12.14 -8.29 4.57
CA VAL A 1 11.13 -8.63 3.54
C VAL A 1 11.59 -8.30 2.12
N ALA A 2 12.20 -7.15 1.85
CA ALA A 2 12.66 -6.75 0.51
C ALA A 2 13.70 -5.62 0.54
N THR A 3 14.29 -5.33 -0.62
CA THR A 3 15.04 -4.09 -0.89
C THR A 3 14.37 -3.30 -2.03
N GLY A 4 14.79 -2.04 -2.22
CA GLY A 4 14.37 -1.23 -3.38
C GLY A 4 12.86 -0.94 -3.44
N ALA A 5 12.22 -0.68 -2.31
CA ALA A 5 10.83 -0.24 -2.29
C ALA A 5 10.71 1.17 -2.87
N GLY A 6 9.83 1.39 -3.85
CA GLY A 6 9.71 2.69 -4.51
C GLY A 6 8.60 2.78 -5.57
N HIS A 7 8.52 3.94 -6.22
CA HIS A 7 7.52 4.28 -7.27
C HIS A 7 6.09 3.92 -6.85
N HIS A 8 5.64 4.56 -5.78
CA HIS A 8 4.39 4.22 -5.10
C HIS A 8 3.20 5.05 -5.60
N SER A 9 2.01 4.53 -5.33
CA SER A 9 0.70 5.18 -5.49
C SER A 9 -0.10 4.99 -4.20
N VAL A 10 -1.13 5.82 -4.01
CA VAL A 10 -2.00 5.76 -2.84
C VAL A 10 -3.45 5.56 -3.28
N ILE A 11 -4.17 4.68 -2.59
CA ILE A 11 -5.60 4.45 -2.77
C ILE A 11 -6.31 4.75 -1.45
N HIS A 12 -7.39 5.52 -1.51
CA HIS A 12 -8.30 5.78 -0.40
C HIS A 12 -9.65 5.10 -0.65
N ASP A 13 -10.09 4.28 0.29
CA ASP A 13 -11.49 3.88 0.43
C ASP A 13 -12.19 4.90 1.36
N PRO A 14 -12.96 5.84 0.80
CA PRO A 14 -13.55 6.93 1.57
C PRO A 14 -14.69 6.47 2.49
N GLN A 15 -15.29 5.30 2.27
CA GLN A 15 -16.40 4.84 3.11
C GLN A 15 -15.91 4.27 4.43
N ALA A 16 -14.72 3.67 4.41
CA ALA A 16 -14.13 3.05 5.58
C ALA A 16 -12.98 3.86 6.18
N ASP A 17 -12.64 4.98 5.54
CA ASP A 17 -11.45 5.79 5.78
C ASP A 17 -10.17 4.94 5.85
N ILE A 18 -9.96 4.18 4.78
CA ILE A 18 -8.87 3.22 4.68
C ILE A 18 -7.93 3.61 3.58
N TRP A 19 -6.64 3.61 3.90
CA TRP A 19 -5.59 4.00 2.99
C TRP A 19 -4.65 2.84 2.69
N TYR A 20 -4.29 2.70 1.41
CA TYR A 20 -3.36 1.69 0.91
C TYR A 20 -2.18 2.37 0.21
N ALA A 21 -0.97 1.91 0.51
CA ALA A 21 0.21 2.19 -0.28
C ALA A 21 0.41 1.04 -1.26
N VAL A 22 0.45 1.35 -2.55
CA VAL A 22 0.76 0.41 -3.63
C VAL A 22 2.14 0.75 -4.16
N TYR A 23 3.07 -0.19 -4.21
CA TYR A 23 4.47 0.07 -4.55
C TYR A 23 5.12 -1.16 -5.17
N HIS A 24 6.33 -1.02 -5.72
CA HIS A 24 7.13 -2.18 -6.10
C HIS A 24 8.23 -2.45 -5.07
N ARG A 25 8.66 -3.71 -4.97
CA ARG A 25 9.86 -4.11 -4.21
C ARG A 25 10.66 -5.18 -4.94
N ARG A 26 11.89 -5.41 -4.52
CA ARG A 26 12.71 -6.56 -4.94
C ARG A 26 12.78 -7.61 -3.81
N PRO A 27 12.46 -8.89 -4.08
CA PRO A 27 12.64 -9.95 -3.10
C PRO A 27 14.09 -10.02 -2.59
N LEU A 28 14.28 -10.42 -1.34
CA LEU A 28 15.64 -10.60 -0.79
C LEU A 28 16.34 -11.77 -1.51
N GLY A 29 17.61 -11.56 -1.87
CA GLY A 29 18.42 -12.56 -2.57
C GLY A 29 18.28 -12.55 -4.11
N GLU A 30 17.39 -11.72 -4.65
CA GLU A 30 17.28 -11.52 -6.09
C GLU A 30 18.26 -10.44 -6.58
N THR A 31 18.99 -10.74 -7.64
CA THR A 31 20.03 -9.86 -8.20
C THR A 31 19.63 -9.26 -9.55
N ASP A 32 18.60 -9.79 -10.22
CA ASP A 32 18.08 -9.18 -11.43
C ASP A 32 17.38 -7.84 -11.11
N ALA A 33 17.92 -6.76 -11.67
CA ALA A 33 17.39 -5.41 -11.50
C ALA A 33 15.93 -5.27 -11.97
N ASN A 34 15.48 -6.13 -12.89
CA ASN A 34 14.15 -6.11 -13.48
C ASN A 34 13.10 -6.90 -12.69
N HIS A 35 13.51 -7.74 -11.75
CA HIS A 35 12.60 -8.57 -10.96
C HIS A 35 11.92 -7.73 -9.87
N ARG A 36 10.94 -6.94 -10.31
CA ARG A 36 10.09 -6.11 -9.46
C ARG A 36 8.78 -6.84 -9.20
N VAL A 37 8.32 -6.77 -7.96
CA VAL A 37 7.03 -7.31 -7.54
C VAL A 37 6.15 -6.16 -7.04
N THR A 38 4.95 -6.04 -7.58
CA THR A 38 3.93 -5.10 -7.09
C THR A 38 3.38 -5.58 -5.75
N CYS A 39 3.28 -4.68 -4.79
CA CYS A 39 2.88 -4.94 -3.41
C CYS A 39 1.88 -3.89 -2.95
N MET A 40 1.12 -4.24 -1.92
CA MET A 40 0.12 -3.36 -1.33
C MET A 40 0.05 -3.61 0.17
N ASP A 41 0.16 -2.55 0.95
CA ASP A 41 0.09 -2.58 2.42
C ASP A 41 -0.75 -1.40 2.94
N ARG A 42 -1.20 -1.50 4.19
CA ARG A 42 -1.96 -0.44 4.85
C ARG A 42 -1.08 0.78 5.14
N MET A 43 -1.63 1.95 4.84
CA MET A 43 -1.11 3.24 5.23
C MET A 43 -1.96 3.81 6.37
N TYR A 44 -1.30 4.42 7.35
CA TYR A 44 -1.91 5.04 8.51
C TYR A 44 -1.37 6.45 8.68
N PHE A 45 -2.18 7.30 9.28
CA PHE A 45 -1.79 8.63 9.71
C PHE A 45 -1.66 8.65 11.23
N ASP A 46 -0.71 9.42 11.74
CA ASP A 46 -0.64 9.72 13.18
C ASP A 46 -1.63 10.83 13.58
N GLU A 47 -1.66 11.15 14.86
CA GLU A 47 -2.55 12.18 15.43
C GLU A 47 -2.28 13.59 14.88
N GLN A 48 -1.10 13.81 14.28
CA GLN A 48 -0.72 15.07 13.64
C GLN A 48 -1.06 15.08 12.14
N GLY A 49 -1.63 13.98 11.62
CA GLY A 49 -2.00 13.82 10.22
C GLY A 49 -0.81 13.49 9.31
N LEU A 50 0.33 13.07 9.86
CA LEU A 50 1.49 12.64 9.08
C LEU A 50 1.41 11.15 8.78
N ILE A 51 1.93 10.74 7.63
CA ILE A 51 1.97 9.33 7.23
C ILE A 51 2.98 8.58 8.10
N GLN A 52 2.51 7.53 8.76
CA GLN A 52 3.39 6.60 9.47
C GLN A 52 4.19 5.75 8.48
N PRO A 53 5.42 5.30 8.83
CA PRO A 53 6.21 4.43 7.98
C PRO A 53 5.42 3.18 7.54
N ILE A 54 5.43 2.90 6.24
CA ILE A 54 4.73 1.73 5.70
C ILE A 54 5.38 0.45 6.21
N LYS A 55 4.58 -0.41 6.84
CA LYS A 55 5.01 -1.75 7.25
C LYS A 55 4.87 -2.69 6.06
N ILE A 56 6.00 -3.05 5.45
CA ILE A 56 6.06 -4.01 4.34
C ILE A 56 5.79 -5.42 4.87
N THR A 57 4.80 -6.11 4.29
CA THR A 57 4.43 -7.48 4.68
C THR A 57 4.68 -8.49 3.55
N HIS A 58 4.54 -9.79 3.87
CA HIS A 58 4.53 -10.85 2.87
C HIS A 58 3.11 -11.12 2.36
N GLU A 59 2.11 -10.87 3.20
CA GLU A 59 0.71 -11.21 3.04
C GLU A 59 -0.07 -10.15 2.26
N GLY A 60 0.36 -8.89 2.34
CA GLY A 60 -0.34 -7.74 1.78
C GLY A 60 -1.59 -7.39 2.57
N VAL A 61 -2.66 -7.01 1.86
CA VAL A 61 -3.94 -6.61 2.47
C VAL A 61 -5.05 -7.60 2.17
N GLU A 62 -6.02 -7.68 3.08
CA GLU A 62 -7.21 -8.50 2.88
C GLU A 62 -8.06 -8.03 1.70
N LYS A 63 -8.71 -8.98 1.03
CA LYS A 63 -9.63 -8.68 -0.06
C LYS A 63 -10.76 -7.79 0.45
N ARG A 64 -11.01 -6.68 -0.25
CA ARG A 64 -12.09 -5.75 0.05
C ARG A 64 -12.84 -5.39 -1.23
N THR A 65 -14.17 -5.47 -1.17
CA THR A 65 -15.03 -4.92 -2.22
C THR A 65 -15.29 -3.46 -1.90
N LEU A 66 -14.89 -2.56 -2.79
CA LEU A 66 -15.21 -1.14 -2.67
C LEU A 66 -16.68 -0.94 -3.00
N GLN A 67 -17.37 -0.29 -2.08
CA GLN A 67 -18.74 0.13 -2.31
C GLN A 67 -18.73 1.35 -3.25
N PRO A 68 -19.67 1.46 -4.20
CA PRO A 68 -19.81 2.64 -5.02
C PRO A 68 -19.96 3.87 -4.14
N ALA A 69 -19.34 4.99 -4.51
CA ALA A 69 -19.56 6.24 -3.81
C ALA A 69 -21.06 6.55 -3.79
N THR A 70 -21.69 6.54 -2.62
CA THR A 70 -23.04 7.08 -2.46
C THR A 70 -22.95 8.57 -2.74
N ASN A 71 -23.73 9.06 -3.72
CA ASN A 71 -23.80 10.48 -4.06
C ASN A 71 -23.85 11.31 -2.78
N ARG A 72 -22.79 12.10 -2.53
CA ARG A 72 -22.81 13.09 -1.46
C ARG A 72 -23.77 14.19 -1.94
N ASN A 73 -24.90 14.36 -1.25
CA ASN A 73 -25.76 15.53 -1.40
C ASN A 73 -24.99 16.81 -1.09
#